data_AF-A0A7V8SUU2-F1
#
_entry.id   AF-A0A7V8SUU2-F1
#
_cell.length_a   1.000
_cell.length_b   1.000
_cell.length_c   1.000
_cell.angle_alpha   90.00
_cell.angle_beta   90.00
_cell.angle_gamma   90.00
#
_symmetry.space_group_name_H-M   'P 1'
#
loop_
_entity.id
_entity.type
_entity.pdbx_description
1 polymer ?
#
loop_
_entity_poly.entity_id
_entity_poly.type
_entity_poly.pdbx_seq_one_letter_code
_entity_poly.pdbx_strand_id
1 'polypeptide(L)'
;MMTSNTGLANLAIEQVLELSADAHIERRMTAQDSAAFHRLTGAILAYGRTLSLLVALEEREEFFAMIAQLDLPASVTGWAH
;
A
#
# COMPACT_ATOMS: atom_id res chain seq x y z
N MET A 1 10.92 22.28 -4.77
CA MET A 1 9.67 21.65 -5.24
C MET A 1 10.08 20.40 -6.01
N MET A 2 10.30 19.30 -5.30
CA MET A 2 10.66 18.03 -5.94
C MET A 2 9.38 17.42 -6.49
N THR A 3 9.32 17.27 -7.80
CA THR A 3 8.38 16.37 -8.45
C THR A 3 8.81 14.95 -8.08
N SER A 4 8.38 14.49 -6.91
CA SER A 4 8.46 13.08 -6.56
C SER A 4 7.72 12.33 -7.66
N ASN A 5 8.42 11.44 -8.35
CA ASN A 5 7.79 10.47 -9.22
C ASN A 5 6.94 9.58 -8.30
N THR A 6 5.71 9.99 -8.02
CA THR A 6 4.83 9.34 -7.05
C THR A 6 4.66 7.90 -7.53
N GLY A 7 5.32 6.95 -6.87
CA GLY A 7 5.32 5.56 -7.28
C GLY A 7 3.90 5.04 -7.41
N LEU A 8 3.68 4.08 -8.31
CA LEU A 8 2.37 3.44 -8.47
C LEU A 8 1.84 2.89 -7.14
N ALA A 9 2.74 2.45 -6.24
CA ALA A 9 2.42 2.03 -4.88
C ALA A 9 1.77 3.16 -4.05
N ASN A 10 2.33 4.38 -4.05
CA ASN A 10 1.77 5.49 -3.26
C ASN A 10 0.37 5.91 -3.77
N LEU A 11 0.17 5.97 -5.09
CA LEU A 11 -1.16 6.25 -5.65
C LEU A 11 -2.19 5.16 -5.27
N ALA A 12 -1.77 3.89 -5.28
CA ALA A 12 -2.62 2.79 -4.85
C ALA A 12 -2.92 2.84 -3.34
N ILE A 13 -1.95 3.25 -2.51
CA ILE A 13 -2.10 3.45 -1.07
C ILE A 13 -3.16 4.50 -0.78
N GLU A 14 -3.06 5.68 -1.42
CA GLU A 14 -4.03 6.77 -1.27
C GLU A 14 -5.44 6.32 -1.64
N GLN A 15 -5.60 5.60 -2.76
CA GLN A 15 -6.89 5.10 -3.19
C GLN A 15 -7.50 4.07 -2.21
N VAL A 16 -6.68 3.16 -1.68
CA VAL A 16 -7.14 2.16 -0.70
C VAL A 16 -7.52 2.82 0.62
N LEU A 17 -6.82 3.87 1.05
CA LEU A 17 -7.16 4.65 2.23
C LEU A 17 -8.54 5.32 2.08
N GLU A 18 -8.80 5.94 0.92
CA GLU A 18 -10.10 6.56 0.61
C GLU A 18 -11.24 5.53 0.66
N LEU A 19 -11.10 4.40 -0.06
CA LEU A 19 -12.09 3.33 -0.06
C LEU A 19 -12.34 2.74 1.34
N SER A 20 -11.29 2.65 2.15
CA SER A 20 -11.39 2.19 3.53
C SER A 20 -12.17 3.18 4.40
N ALA A 21 -11.89 4.48 4.27
CA ALA A 21 -12.60 5.52 5.01
C ALA A 21 -14.09 5.52 4.69
N ASP A 22 -14.45 5.42 3.40
CA ASP A 22 -15.84 5.35 2.95
C ASP A 22 -16.56 4.10 3.50
N ALA A 23 -15.91 2.93 3.43
CA ALA A 23 -16.47 1.71 3.98
C ALA A 23 -16.67 1.79 5.51
N HIS A 24 -15.77 2.46 6.23
CA HIS A 24 -15.92 2.72 7.66
C HIS A 24 -17.09 3.66 7.97
N ILE A 25 -17.33 4.68 7.15
CA ILE A 25 -18.49 5.58 7.29
C ILE A 25 -19.77 4.80 7.01
N GLU A 26 -19.85 4.07 5.90
CA GLU A 26 -21.03 3.28 5.52
C GLU A 26 -21.36 2.23 6.58
N ARG A 27 -20.36 1.52 7.11
CA ARG A 27 -20.55 0.50 8.14
C ARG A 27 -21.14 1.07 9.43
N ARG A 28 -20.75 2.28 9.83
CA ARG A 28 -21.29 2.94 11.04
C ARG A 28 -22.78 3.28 10.92
N MET A 29 -23.25 3.49 9.69
CA MET A 29 -24.67 3.79 9.40
C MET A 29 -25.49 2.53 9.12
N THR A 30 -24.84 1.37 9.00
CA THR A 30 -25.47 0.11 8.61
C THR A 30 -25.89 -0.70 9.84
N ALA A 31 -27.09 -1.29 9.80
CA ALA A 31 -27.59 -2.15 10.86
C ALA A 31 -26.66 -3.35 11.13
N GLN A 32 -26.26 -3.53 12.39
CA GLN A 32 -25.19 -4.44 12.81
C GLN A 32 -25.41 -5.90 12.41
N ASP A 33 -26.65 -6.38 12.43
CA ASP A 33 -26.99 -7.78 12.12
C ASP A 33 -27.34 -8.00 10.64
N SER A 34 -27.08 -7.02 9.78
CA SER A 34 -27.36 -7.11 8.36
C SER A 34 -26.21 -7.74 7.57
N ALA A 35 -26.55 -8.40 6.45
CA ALA A 35 -25.55 -8.91 5.51
C ALA A 35 -24.63 -7.79 4.99
N ALA A 36 -25.16 -6.56 4.82
CA ALA A 36 -24.38 -5.40 4.39
C ALA A 36 -23.29 -5.04 5.41
N PHE A 37 -23.58 -5.09 6.71
CA PHE A 37 -22.60 -4.83 7.77
C PHE A 37 -21.46 -5.85 7.75
N HIS A 38 -21.78 -7.13 7.60
CA HIS A 38 -20.76 -8.18 7.50
C HIS A 38 -19.91 -8.04 6.22
N ARG A 39 -20.54 -7.70 5.09
CA ARG A 39 -19.82 -7.41 3.84
C ARG A 39 -18.84 -6.24 4.01
N LEU A 40 -19.28 -5.13 4.60
CA LEU A 40 -18.44 -3.96 4.86
C LEU A 40 -17.31 -4.28 5.83
N THR A 41 -17.58 -5.08 6.86
CA THR A 41 -16.54 -5.58 7.79
C THR A 41 -15.48 -6.37 7.03
N GLY A 42 -15.88 -7.27 6.13
CA GLY A 42 -14.97 -8.02 5.28
C GLY A 42 -14.17 -7.14 4.32
N ALA A 43 -14.81 -6.15 3.71
CA ALA A 43 -14.15 -5.19 2.81
C ALA A 43 -13.08 -4.37 3.54
N ILE A 44 -13.39 -3.83 4.72
CA ILE A 44 -12.44 -3.09 5.57
C ILE A 44 -11.23 -3.95 5.92
N LEU A 45 -11.45 -5.22 6.30
CA LEU A 45 -10.35 -6.16 6.58
C LEU A 45 -9.48 -6.42 5.35
N ALA A 46 -10.09 -6.55 4.17
CA ALA A 46 -9.36 -6.73 2.93
C ALA A 46 -8.53 -5.48 2.58
N TYR A 47 -9.10 -4.28 2.70
CA TYR A 47 -8.37 -3.02 2.49
C TYR A 47 -7.18 -2.88 3.44
N GLY A 48 -7.33 -3.23 4.72
CA GLY A 48 -6.21 -3.23 5.66
C GLY A 48 -5.06 -4.14 5.23
N ARG A 49 -5.37 -5.35 4.72
CA ARG A 49 -4.36 -6.29 4.21
C ARG A 49 -3.68 -5.78 2.92
N THR A 50 -4.47 -5.23 2.01
CA THR A 50 -3.95 -4.62 0.78
C THR A 50 -3.02 -3.46 1.10
N LEU A 51 -3.39 -2.60 2.06
CA LEU A 51 -2.56 -1.49 2.50
C LEU A 51 -1.22 -1.97 3.05
N SER A 52 -1.22 -3.00 3.91
CA SER A 52 0.03 -3.59 4.43
C SER A 52 0.94 -4.12 3.31
N LEU A 53 0.35 -4.74 2.27
CA LEU A 53 1.12 -5.22 1.12
C LEU A 53 1.71 -4.07 0.31
N LEU A 54 0.92 -3.03 0.03
CA LEU A 54 1.37 -1.89 -0.76
C LEU A 54 2.50 -1.11 -0.07
N VAL A 55 2.40 -0.91 1.25
CA VAL A 55 3.48 -0.29 2.04
C VAL A 55 4.75 -1.12 1.97
N ALA A 56 4.65 -2.45 2.12
CA ALA A 56 5.82 -3.32 2.01
C ALA A 56 6.47 -3.30 0.60
N LEU A 57 5.67 -3.06 -0.45
CA LEU A 57 6.18 -2.90 -1.81
C LEU A 57 6.86 -1.54 -2.00
N GLU A 58 6.28 -0.47 -1.45
CA GLU A 58 6.87 0.87 -1.47
C GLU A 58 8.23 0.89 -0.75
N GLU A 59 8.31 0.35 0.47
CA GLU A 59 9.57 0.22 1.22
C GLU A 59 10.63 -0.56 0.45
N ARG A 60 10.22 -1.60 -0.29
CA ARG A 60 11.12 -2.40 -1.14
C ARG A 60 11.61 -1.60 -2.34
N GLU A 61 10.74 -0.84 -3.00
CA GLU A 61 11.11 0.04 -4.11
C GLU A 61 12.09 1.13 -3.64
N GLU A 62 11.81 1.77 -2.50
CA GLU A 62 12.70 2.75 -1.88
C GLU A 62 14.07 2.16 -1.52
N PHE A 63 14.09 0.95 -0.95
CA PHE A 63 15.33 0.25 -0.63
C PHE A 63 16.19 0.00 -1.88
N PHE A 64 15.59 -0.51 -2.96
CA PHE A 64 16.35 -0.72 -4.20
C PHE A 64 16.79 0.59 -4.85
N ALA A 65 15.98 1.64 -4.80
CA ALA A 65 16.36 2.96 -5.28
C ALA A 65 17.57 3.52 -4.49
N MET A 66 17.62 3.32 -3.17
CA MET A 66 18.75 3.70 -2.33
C MET A 66 20.02 2.91 -2.71
N ILE A 67 19.91 1.59 -2.88
CA ILE A 67 21.04 0.75 -3.30
C ILE A 67 21.57 1.16 -4.67
N ALA A 68 20.69 1.47 -5.63
CA ALA A 68 21.10 1.93 -6.96
C ALA A 68 21.85 3.26 -6.92
N GLN A 69 21.52 4.15 -5.98
CA GLN A 69 22.22 5.44 -5.81
C GLN A 69 23.60 5.32 -5.16
N LEU A 70 23.89 4.22 -4.46
CA LEU A 70 25.15 4.02 -3.75
C LEU A 70 26.33 3.62 -4.65
N ASP A 71 26.12 3.48 -5.97
CA ASP A 71 27.12 3.12 -7.00
C ASP A 71 28.05 1.97 -6.55
N LEU A 72 27.44 0.95 -5.91
CA LEU A 72 28.16 -0.14 -5.28
C LEU A 72 28.87 -1.00 -6.34
N PRO A 73 30.14 -1.38 -6.12
CA PRO A 73 30.84 -2.25 -7.05
C PRO A 73 30.14 -3.60 -7.17
N ALA A 74 30.18 -4.20 -8.37
CA ALA A 74 29.50 -5.47 -8.69
C ALA A 74 29.88 -6.64 -7.76
N SER A 75 31.06 -6.55 -7.11
CA SER A 75 31.51 -7.50 -6.09
C SER A 75 30.63 -7.53 -4.83
N VAL A 76 29.87 -6.46 -4.56
CA VAL A 76 29.00 -6.32 -3.38
C VAL A 76 27.54 -6.63 -3.71
N THR A 77 27.11 -6.40 -4.95
CA THR A 77 25.71 -6.63 -5.37
C THR A 77 25.41 -8.10 -5.70
N GLY A 78 26.43 -8.95 -5.85
CA GLY A 78 26.27 -10.37 -6.16
C GLY A 78 25.94 -10.66 -7.64
N TRP A 79 26.00 -9.63 -8.49
CA TRP A 79 25.85 -9.77 -9.94
C TRP A 79 27.23 -10.11 -10.52
N ALA A 80 27.65 -11.36 -10.34
CA ALA A 80 28.81 -11.90 -11.03
C ALA A 80 28.38 -12.32 -12.44
N HIS A 81 28.94 -11.65 -13.45
CA HIS A 81 28.83 -12.00 -14.86
C HIS A 81 29.70 -13.22 -15.20
#